data_AF-A0A9N9WJ02-F1
#
_entry.id   AF-A0A9N9WJ02-F1
#
_cell.length_a   1.000
_cell.length_b   1.000
_cell.length_c   1.000
_cell.angle_alpha   90.00
_cell.angle_beta   90.00
_cell.angle_gamma   90.00
#
_symmetry.space_group_name_H-M   'P 1'
#
loop_
_entity.id
_entity.type
_entity.pdbx_description
1 polymer ?
#
loop_
_entity_poly.entity_id
_entity_poly.type
_entity_poly.pdbx_seq_one_letter_code
_entity_poly.pdbx_strand_id
1 'polypeptide(L)'
;MLLLQFYRVINKRVLEPASYSVSADRRFLLLAQSISKIHRHSYLAKYTVYDILTTESYPLTPLPDEVGGVITEGPPLLLAAWTPKGHGLITVKDYDIFYRPAPRSSTGYRVTETGVPGTIHNGVPDWLYEGNY
;
A
#
# COMPACT_ATOMS: atom_id res chain seq x y z
N MET A 1 15.54 -20.78 -5.46
CA MET A 1 14.72 -20.26 -6.59
C MET A 1 14.03 -18.92 -6.25
N LEU A 2 13.43 -18.74 -5.07
CA LEU A 2 12.78 -17.47 -4.64
C LEU A 2 13.70 -16.23 -4.62
N LEU A 3 14.96 -16.39 -4.19
CA LEU A 3 15.92 -15.29 -4.07
C LEU A 3 16.22 -14.63 -5.44
N LEU A 4 16.34 -15.44 -6.49
CA LEU A 4 16.60 -14.97 -7.86
C LEU A 4 15.42 -14.20 -8.45
N GLN A 5 14.19 -14.66 -8.20
CA GLN A 5 12.98 -13.91 -8.57
C GLN A 5 12.91 -12.58 -7.83
N PHE A 6 13.22 -12.58 -6.53
CA PHE A 6 13.27 -11.37 -5.71
C PHE A 6 14.26 -10.33 -6.26
N TYR A 7 15.51 -10.71 -6.54
CA TYR A 7 16.52 -9.82 -7.16
C TYR A 7 16.12 -9.29 -8.52
N ARG A 8 15.36 -10.07 -9.31
CA ARG A 8 14.90 -9.65 -10.64
C ARG A 8 13.81 -8.59 -10.59
N VAL A 9 12.97 -8.60 -9.55
CA VAL A 9 11.87 -7.63 -9.37
C VAL A 9 12.41 -6.27 -8.94
N ILE A 10 13.28 -6.26 -7.93
CA ILE A 10 13.88 -5.02 -7.41
C ILE A 10 14.82 -4.33 -8.39
N ASN A 11 15.48 -5.08 -9.28
CA ASN A 11 16.38 -4.52 -10.31
C ASN A 11 15.69 -4.13 -11.62
N LYS A 12 14.36 -4.27 -11.75
CA LYS A 12 13.66 -3.64 -12.88
C LYS A 12 13.65 -2.13 -12.63
N ARG A 13 14.35 -1.36 -13.48
CA ARG A 13 14.39 0.13 -13.51
C ARG A 13 13.03 0.82 -13.38
N VAL A 14 11.93 0.13 -13.71
CA VAL A 14 10.56 0.65 -13.62
C VAL A 14 10.04 0.65 -12.18
N LEU A 15 10.59 -0.17 -11.27
CA LEU A 15 10.07 -0.31 -9.92
C LEU A 15 10.93 0.33 -8.82
N GLU A 16 12.26 0.14 -8.81
CA GLU A 16 13.23 0.70 -7.83
C GLU A 16 12.61 1.17 -6.49
N PRO A 17 12.04 0.26 -5.69
CA PRO A 17 11.23 0.65 -4.55
C PRO A 17 12.12 1.17 -3.41
N ALA A 18 11.65 2.22 -2.74
CA ALA A 18 12.32 2.76 -1.55
C ALA A 18 12.24 1.78 -0.36
N SER A 19 11.16 1.00 -0.29
CA SER A 19 11.00 -0.09 0.67
C SER A 19 10.04 -1.15 0.14
N TYR A 20 10.05 -2.33 0.75
CA TYR A 20 9.13 -3.40 0.41
C TYR A 20 8.69 -4.18 1.67
N SER A 21 7.56 -4.87 1.55
CA SER A 21 7.12 -5.86 2.53
C SER A 21 6.50 -7.08 1.86
N VAL A 22 6.52 -8.24 2.52
CA VAL A 22 6.01 -9.50 1.99
C VAL A 22 4.70 -9.86 2.70
N SER A 23 3.70 -10.35 1.97
CA SER A 23 2.47 -10.86 2.57
C SER A 23 2.74 -12.05 3.51
N ALA A 24 1.89 -12.27 4.50
CA ALA A 24 2.10 -13.32 5.51
C ALA A 24 2.17 -14.72 4.89
N ASP A 25 1.41 -14.94 3.80
CA ASP A 25 1.43 -16.18 3.01
C ASP A 25 2.56 -16.26 1.96
N ARG A 26 3.43 -15.25 1.90
CA ARG A 26 4.59 -15.15 0.98
C ARG A 26 4.23 -15.18 -0.50
N ARG A 27 3.01 -14.84 -0.86
CA ARG A 27 2.56 -14.82 -2.26
C ARG A 27 2.79 -13.46 -2.94
N PHE A 28 2.77 -12.37 -2.18
CA PHE A 28 2.83 -11.01 -2.73
C PHE A 28 3.94 -10.17 -2.09
N LEU A 29 4.48 -9.24 -2.89
CA LEU A 29 5.28 -8.12 -2.40
C LEU A 29 4.46 -6.84 -2.50
N LEU A 30 4.60 -5.97 -1.50
CA LEU A 30 4.13 -4.60 -1.52
C LEU A 30 5.35 -3.71 -1.65
N LEU A 31 5.41 -2.92 -2.73
CA LEU A 31 6.57 -2.12 -3.11
C LEU A 31 6.21 -0.64 -2.97
N ALA A 32 6.93 0.09 -2.12
CA ALA A 32 6.70 1.51 -1.88
C ALA A 32 7.58 2.37 -2.79
N GLN A 33 6.98 3.35 -3.46
CA GLN A 33 7.58 4.18 -4.49
C GLN A 33 7.11 5.63 -4.35
N SER A 34 7.79 6.56 -5.01
CA SER A 34 7.40 7.98 -5.06
C SER A 34 7.17 8.59 -3.66
N ILE A 35 8.12 8.34 -2.75
CA ILE A 35 8.03 8.76 -1.35
C ILE A 35 8.03 10.29 -1.26
N SER A 36 7.05 10.86 -0.57
CA SER A 36 7.02 12.27 -0.18
C SER A 36 6.92 12.36 1.34
N LYS A 37 7.96 12.92 1.98
CA LYS A 37 8.05 12.98 3.43
C LYS A 37 7.06 14.01 4.00
N ILE A 38 6.36 13.65 5.08
CA ILE A 38 5.48 14.59 5.80
C ILE A 38 6.16 15.03 7.11
N HIS A 39 6.57 14.04 7.93
CA HIS A 39 7.15 14.25 9.26
C HIS A 39 8.38 13.35 9.44
N ARG A 40 8.72 12.90 10.66
CA ARG A 40 9.94 12.10 10.93
C ARG A 40 9.82 10.66 10.42
N HIS A 41 8.68 10.03 10.68
CA HIS A 41 8.31 8.67 10.35
C HIS A 41 7.23 8.62 9.26
N SER A 42 6.31 9.60 9.21
CA SER A 42 5.23 9.64 8.23
C SER A 42 5.70 10.11 6.84
N TYR A 43 5.12 9.49 5.82
CA TYR A 43 5.31 9.83 4.41
C TYR A 43 4.09 9.42 3.60
N LEU A 44 3.91 10.06 2.45
CA LEU A 44 3.05 9.56 1.38
C LEU A 44 3.88 8.69 0.43
N ALA A 45 3.28 7.63 -0.09
CA ALA A 45 3.90 6.79 -1.10
C ALA A 45 2.86 6.24 -2.07
N LYS A 46 3.27 6.03 -3.32
CA LYS A 46 2.54 5.18 -4.25
C LYS A 46 3.02 3.75 -4.05
N TYR A 47 2.12 2.79 -4.22
CA TYR A 47 2.42 1.38 -3.98
C TYR A 47 2.09 0.55 -5.20
N THR A 48 2.96 -0.42 -5.47
CA THR A 48 2.74 -1.50 -6.44
C THR A 48 2.68 -2.82 -5.69
N VAL A 49 1.69 -3.66 -6.01
CA VAL A 49 1.65 -5.05 -5.55
C VAL A 49 2.20 -5.94 -6.64
N TYR A 50 3.11 -6.84 -6.26
CA TYR A 50 3.71 -7.84 -7.14
C TYR A 50 3.26 -9.25 -6.72
N ASP A 51 2.63 -10.00 -7.62
CA ASP A 51 2.32 -11.42 -7.39
C ASP A 51 3.55 -12.25 -7.78
N ILE A 52 4.14 -12.94 -6.80
CA ILE A 52 5.36 -13.73 -7.00
C ILE A 52 5.09 -14.94 -7.90
N LEU A 53 3.89 -15.51 -7.84
CA LEU A 53 3.54 -16.70 -8.60
C LEU A 53 3.29 -16.36 -10.07
N THR A 54 2.50 -15.33 -10.35
CA THR A 54 2.15 -14.95 -11.73
C THR A 54 3.16 -14.00 -12.36
N THR A 55 4.04 -13.39 -11.55
CA THR A 55 4.98 -12.35 -11.94
C THR A 55 4.34 -11.05 -12.45
N GLU A 56 3.03 -10.88 -12.22
CA GLU A 56 2.28 -9.68 -12.55
C GLU A 56 2.50 -8.59 -11.48
N SER A 57 2.40 -7.34 -11.93
CA SER A 57 2.47 -6.16 -11.06
C SER A 57 1.27 -5.28 -11.35
N TYR A 58 0.69 -4.70 -10.31
CA TYR A 58 -0.43 -3.76 -10.46
C TYR A 58 -0.36 -2.67 -9.39
N PRO A 59 -0.80 -1.45 -9.74
CA PRO A 59 -0.86 -0.35 -8.78
C PRO A 59 -1.85 -0.70 -7.67
N LEU A 60 -1.53 -0.29 -6.44
CA LEU A 60 -2.42 -0.45 -5.30
C LEU A 60 -3.41 0.71 -5.24
N THR A 61 -4.71 0.37 -5.23
CA THR A 61 -5.82 1.28 -4.95
C THR A 61 -6.52 0.86 -3.64
N PRO A 62 -6.95 1.81 -2.77
CA PRO A 62 -7.63 1.49 -1.50
C PRO A 62 -8.93 0.69 -1.65
N LEU A 63 -9.64 0.89 -2.76
CA LEU A 63 -10.85 0.17 -3.13
C LEU A 63 -10.68 -0.41 -4.55
N PRO A 64 -11.44 -1.44 -4.92
CA PRO A 64 -11.48 -1.95 -6.28
C PRO A 64 -11.84 -0.83 -7.26
N ASP A 65 -11.26 -0.89 -8.45
CA ASP A 65 -11.54 0.10 -9.48
C ASP A 65 -12.98 -0.05 -9.96
N GLU A 66 -13.68 1.07 -10.15
CA GLU A 66 -14.96 1.05 -10.84
C GLU A 66 -14.71 0.61 -12.29
N VAL A 67 -15.49 -0.39 -12.71
CA VAL A 67 -15.32 -1.15 -13.96
C VAL A 67 -15.07 -0.22 -15.15
N GLY A 68 -13.88 -0.32 -15.77
CA GLY A 68 -13.61 0.23 -17.11
C GLY A 68 -12.34 1.09 -17.28
N GLY A 69 -11.66 1.48 -16.20
CA GLY A 69 -10.42 2.23 -16.27
C GLY A 69 -9.17 1.33 -16.28
N VAL A 70 -8.20 1.59 -17.17
CA VAL A 70 -6.83 1.09 -16.99
C VAL A 70 -6.18 1.98 -15.94
N ILE A 71 -6.11 1.51 -14.69
CA ILE A 71 -5.32 2.21 -13.67
C ILE A 71 -3.84 1.98 -13.99
N THR A 72 -3.18 3.04 -14.44
CA THR A 72 -1.74 3.05 -14.69
C THR A 72 -0.96 3.33 -13.40
N GLU A 73 -1.55 4.08 -12.46
CA GLU A 73 -0.94 4.43 -11.17
C GLU A 73 -1.98 4.55 -10.06
N GLY A 74 -1.61 4.10 -8.85
CA GLY A 74 -2.41 4.28 -7.64
C GLY A 74 -2.23 5.67 -7.01
N PRO A 75 -3.16 6.10 -6.14
CA PRO A 75 -3.00 7.35 -5.41
C PRO A 75 -1.85 7.26 -4.38
N PRO A 76 -1.27 8.39 -3.95
CA PRO A 76 -0.41 8.40 -2.77
C PRO A 76 -1.22 7.99 -1.54
N LEU A 77 -0.66 7.11 -0.72
CA LEU A 77 -1.24 6.59 0.52
C LEU A 77 -0.36 7.00 1.70
N LEU A 78 -1.01 7.31 2.84
CA LEU A 78 -0.34 7.57 4.12
C LEU A 78 0.18 6.28 4.75
N LEU A 79 -0.49 5.17 4.48
CA LEU A 79 -0.10 3.83 4.93
C LEU A 79 -0.58 2.79 3.92
N ALA A 80 0.24 1.76 3.71
CA ALA A 80 -0.20 0.50 3.12
C ALA A 80 0.51 -0.64 3.85
N ALA A 81 -0.26 -1.63 4.31
CA ALA A 81 0.27 -2.76 5.07
C ALA A 81 -0.51 -4.05 4.78
N TRP A 82 0.19 -5.18 4.84
CA TRP A 82 -0.44 -6.49 4.81
C TRP A 82 -1.18 -6.78 6.12
N THR A 83 -2.27 -7.52 6.03
CA THR A 83 -2.88 -8.15 7.21
C THR A 83 -1.93 -9.21 7.80
N PRO A 84 -1.99 -9.46 9.12
CA PRO A 84 -1.08 -10.41 9.78
C PRO A 84 -1.29 -11.87 9.34
N LYS A 85 -2.40 -12.18 8.67
CA LYS A 85 -2.69 -13.48 8.07
C LYS A 85 -3.08 -13.29 6.59
N GLY A 86 -2.65 -14.22 5.74
CA GLY A 86 -2.93 -14.19 4.31
C GLY A 86 -2.27 -13.00 3.61
N HIS A 87 -3.04 -12.34 2.75
CA HIS A 87 -2.59 -11.23 1.91
C HIS A 87 -3.66 -10.12 1.77
N GLY A 88 -4.47 -9.94 2.81
CA GLY A 88 -5.35 -8.77 2.90
C GLY A 88 -4.53 -7.48 3.04
N LEU A 89 -5.13 -6.35 2.69
CA LEU A 89 -4.46 -5.05 2.69
C LEU A 89 -5.25 -4.06 3.54
N ILE A 90 -4.53 -3.34 4.38
CA ILE A 90 -5.00 -2.12 5.04
C ILE A 90 -4.30 -0.94 4.39
N THR A 91 -5.06 0.09 4.03
CA THR A 91 -4.51 1.34 3.51
C THR A 91 -5.12 2.53 4.22
N VAL A 92 -4.36 3.62 4.32
CA VAL A 92 -4.85 4.90 4.82
C VAL A 92 -4.73 5.93 3.72
N LYS A 93 -5.87 6.51 3.31
CA LYS A 93 -5.96 7.58 2.32
C LYS A 93 -6.89 8.66 2.84
N ASP A 94 -6.50 9.92 2.68
CA ASP A 94 -7.27 11.08 3.18
C ASP A 94 -7.70 10.91 4.65
N TYR A 95 -6.80 10.31 5.45
CA TYR A 95 -7.00 10.03 6.87
C TYR A 95 -8.16 9.08 7.21
N ASP A 96 -8.64 8.30 6.22
CA ASP A 96 -9.54 7.18 6.44
C ASP A 96 -8.87 5.84 6.18
N ILE A 97 -9.33 4.83 6.93
CA ILE A 97 -8.87 3.46 6.85
C ILE A 97 -9.71 2.72 5.81
N PHE A 98 -9.04 1.98 4.94
CA PHE A 98 -9.65 1.08 3.97
C PHE A 98 -9.08 -0.32 4.12
N TYR A 99 -9.94 -1.32 3.89
CA TYR A 99 -9.58 -2.74 3.90
C TYR A 99 -9.95 -3.41 2.58
N ARG A 100 -9.01 -4.20 2.03
CA ARG A 100 -9.26 -5.11 0.91
C ARG A 100 -8.88 -6.54 1.29
N PRO A 101 -9.78 -7.54 1.12
CA PRO A 101 -9.46 -8.93 1.47
C PRO A 101 -8.32 -9.54 0.66
N ALA A 102 -8.11 -9.06 -0.56
CA ALA A 102 -7.00 -9.45 -1.42
C ALA A 102 -6.70 -8.32 -2.42
N PRO A 103 -5.48 -8.25 -2.98
CA PRO A 103 -5.09 -7.14 -3.84
C PRO A 103 -5.92 -6.99 -5.13
N ARG A 104 -6.43 -8.11 -5.69
CA ARG A 104 -7.35 -8.12 -6.84
C ARG A 104 -8.78 -8.48 -6.45
N SER A 105 -9.14 -8.34 -5.16
CA SER A 105 -10.53 -8.53 -4.73
C SER A 105 -11.42 -7.51 -5.45
N SER A 106 -12.58 -7.98 -5.91
CA SER A 106 -13.68 -7.15 -6.41
C SER A 106 -14.42 -6.42 -5.29
N THR A 107 -14.05 -6.67 -4.04
CA THR A 107 -14.60 -6.02 -2.85
C THR A 107 -13.52 -5.25 -2.11
N GLY A 108 -13.93 -4.14 -1.52
CA GLY A 108 -13.14 -3.36 -0.57
C GLY A 108 -14.10 -2.60 0.35
N TYR A 109 -13.59 -2.21 1.50
CA TYR A 109 -14.39 -1.60 2.55
C TYR A 109 -13.69 -0.33 3.01
N ARG A 110 -14.43 0.77 3.01
CA ARG A 110 -14.06 1.95 3.78
C ARG A 110 -14.47 1.68 5.23
N VAL A 111 -13.48 1.65 6.13
CA VAL A 111 -13.67 1.29 7.54
C VAL A 111 -14.03 2.52 8.37
N THR A 112 -13.52 3.70 7.99
CA THR A 112 -13.84 4.99 8.62
C THR A 112 -14.26 6.01 7.57
N GLU A 113 -15.11 6.95 7.98
CA GLU A 113 -15.63 8.02 7.10
C GLU A 113 -15.51 9.41 7.73
N THR A 114 -14.66 9.53 8.74
CA THR A 114 -14.53 10.73 9.58
C THR A 114 -13.23 11.49 9.33
N GLY A 115 -12.36 11.00 8.45
CA GLY A 115 -11.08 11.64 8.14
C GLY A 115 -11.24 13.10 7.74
N VAL A 116 -10.52 13.99 8.42
CA VAL A 116 -10.45 15.42 8.11
C VAL A 116 -8.99 15.85 8.17
N PRO A 117 -8.38 16.22 7.03
CA PRO A 117 -6.98 16.63 6.99
C PRO A 117 -6.64 17.69 8.05
N GLY A 118 -5.63 17.39 8.89
CA GLY A 118 -5.16 18.27 9.96
C GLY A 118 -6.08 18.35 11.18
N THR A 119 -7.15 17.55 11.26
CA THR A 119 -8.09 17.55 12.39
C THR A 119 -8.42 16.15 12.89
N ILE A 120 -8.89 15.25 12.03
CA ILE A 120 -9.29 13.89 12.40
C ILE A 120 -8.46 12.89 11.60
N HIS A 121 -7.65 12.10 12.31
CA HIS A 121 -6.72 11.13 11.75
C HIS A 121 -7.14 9.71 12.17
N ASN A 122 -7.45 8.84 11.20
CA ASN A 122 -7.72 7.42 11.48
C ASN A 122 -6.54 6.55 11.04
N GLY A 123 -5.98 5.76 11.97
CA GLY A 123 -4.98 4.73 11.68
C GLY A 123 -3.55 5.23 11.43
N VAL A 124 -3.32 6.55 11.44
CA VAL A 124 -1.99 7.19 11.41
C VAL A 124 -1.93 8.28 12.49
N PRO A 125 -0.77 8.51 13.13
CA PRO A 125 -0.64 9.57 14.12
C PRO A 125 -0.70 10.97 13.50
N ASP A 126 -0.98 11.99 14.30
CA ASP A 126 -0.70 13.37 13.95
C ASP A 126 0.78 13.70 14.25
N TRP A 127 1.19 14.95 13.98
CA TRP A 127 2.57 15.37 14.19
C TRP A 127 3.04 15.24 15.65
N LEU A 128 2.12 15.47 16.61
CA LEU A 128 2.44 15.50 18.03
C LEU A 128 2.64 14.08 18.55
N TYR A 129 1.74 13.16 18.21
CA TYR A 129 1.87 11.75 18.58
C TYR A 129 3.04 11.09 17.84
N GLU A 130 3.33 11.46 16.61
CA GLU A 130 4.47 10.90 15.87
C GLU A 130 5.83 11.33 16.44
N GLY A 131 5.93 12.56 16.96
CA GLY A 131 7.20 13.09 17.48
C GLY A 131 7.59 12.55 18.86
N ASN A 132 6.65 11.91 19.56
CA ASN A 132 6.80 11.51 20.97
C ASN A 132 6.88 9.99 21.19
N TYR A 133 6.94 9.19 20.11
CA TYR A 133 7.15 7.74 20.12
C TYR A 133 8.15 7.35 19.02
#